data_AF-I4YP51-F1
#
_entry.id   AF-I4YP51-F1
#
_cell.length_a   1.000
_cell.length_b   1.000
_cell.length_c   1.000
_cell.angle_alpha   90.00
_cell.angle_beta   90.00
_cell.angle_gamma   90.00
#
_symmetry.space_group_name_H-M   'P 1'
#
loop_
_entity.id
_entity.type
_entity.pdbx_description
1 polymer ?
#
loop_
_entity_poly.entity_id
_entity_poly.type
_entity_poly.pdbx_seq_one_letter_code
_entity_poly.pdbx_strand_id
1 'polypeptide(L)'
;MRMGLGLGVGRTRGRVRAQSAPATTWNAADKAASVDLTNGNLTATKSGANGQAAVRSASGKTSGKWVAKFTIATLADITQGGVGFANASYGLNTYLGSSVNDIAYYLDNSIWYNGGDRGDWTGITGGSTARPVSFFLAIDIDGKLTQASFNGTDWSTTVNPFDITTASPTVFVAAQLFTAGDSVTLDTKPTGWTLSGFSNWG
;
A
#
# COMPACT_ATOMS: atom_id res chain seq x y z
N MET A 1 -52.61 30.22 34.03
CA MET A 1 -51.22 30.52 33.63
C MET A 1 -50.39 29.26 33.90
N ARG A 2 -50.16 28.42 32.89
CA ARG A 2 -49.34 27.19 33.02
C ARG A 2 -48.06 27.40 32.23
N MET A 3 -46.94 27.56 32.92
CA MET A 3 -45.60 27.55 32.33
C MET A 3 -45.11 26.10 32.27
N GLY A 4 -45.03 25.53 31.06
CA GLY A 4 -44.40 24.25 30.80
C GLY A 4 -42.89 24.44 30.61
N LEU A 5 -42.10 23.87 31.52
CA LEU A 5 -40.64 23.79 31.41
C LEU A 5 -40.28 22.70 30.39
N GLY A 6 -39.64 23.08 29.29
CA GLY A 6 -39.10 22.16 28.29
C GLY A 6 -37.80 21.53 28.78
N LEU A 7 -37.80 20.21 28.97
CA LEU A 7 -36.60 19.42 29.24
C LEU A 7 -35.86 19.16 27.91
N GLY A 8 -34.74 19.87 27.71
CA GLY A 8 -33.81 19.62 26.61
C GLY A 8 -33.08 18.30 26.82
N VAL A 9 -33.32 17.33 25.94
CA VAL A 9 -32.63 16.05 25.96
C VAL A 9 -31.24 16.24 25.34
N GLY A 10 -30.22 16.37 26.18
CA GLY A 10 -28.82 16.37 25.77
C GLY A 10 -28.46 15.04 25.12
N ARG A 11 -28.35 15.04 23.79
CA ARG A 11 -27.77 13.91 23.05
C ARG A 11 -26.25 13.94 23.24
N THR A 12 -25.77 13.21 24.24
CA THR A 12 -24.36 12.87 24.38
C THR A 12 -23.95 12.13 23.11
N ARG A 13 -23.24 12.81 22.19
CA ARG A 13 -22.63 12.14 21.04
C ARG A 13 -21.55 11.23 21.62
N GLY A 14 -21.85 9.95 21.74
CA GLY A 14 -20.89 8.92 22.09
C GLY A 14 -19.73 9.01 21.11
N ARG A 15 -18.59 9.55 21.56
CA ARG A 15 -17.36 9.57 20.79
C ARG A 15 -16.84 8.15 20.79
N VAL A 16 -17.22 7.37 19.78
CA VAL A 16 -16.65 6.04 19.56
C VAL A 16 -15.14 6.25 19.41
N ARG A 17 -14.35 5.70 20.33
CA ARG A 17 -12.89 5.72 20.19
C ARG A 17 -12.57 4.84 19.00
N ALA A 18 -11.90 5.39 17.98
CA ALA A 18 -11.39 4.60 16.88
C ALA A 18 -10.46 3.52 17.46
N GLN A 19 -10.86 2.26 17.38
CA GLN A 19 -10.03 1.14 17.76
C GLN A 19 -8.85 1.09 16.78
N SER A 20 -7.63 1.27 17.30
CA SER A 20 -6.42 1.11 16.48
C SER A 20 -6.38 -0.34 16.01
N ALA A 21 -6.44 -0.53 14.70
CA ALA A 21 -6.26 -1.85 14.13
C ALA A 21 -4.83 -2.37 14.45
N PRO A 22 -4.64 -3.70 14.56
CA PRO A 22 -3.36 -4.30 14.92
C PRO A 22 -2.33 -4.09 13.80
N ALA A 23 -1.15 -3.56 14.17
CA ALA A 23 -0.05 -3.34 13.22
C ALA A 23 0.28 -4.63 12.46
N THR A 24 0.53 -4.52 11.15
CA THR A 24 0.96 -5.66 10.34
C THR A 24 2.41 -5.49 9.92
N THR A 25 3.03 -6.60 9.52
CA THR A 25 4.43 -6.70 9.11
C THR A 25 4.51 -7.45 7.77
N TRP A 26 5.70 -7.56 7.19
CA TRP A 26 5.93 -8.49 6.09
C TRP A 26 5.79 -9.93 6.56
N ASN A 27 5.24 -10.78 5.71
CA ASN A 27 5.05 -12.19 6.02
C ASN A 27 6.33 -13.00 5.74
N ALA A 28 6.97 -13.51 6.78
CA ALA A 28 8.18 -14.33 6.65
C ALA A 28 7.96 -15.65 5.89
N ALA A 29 6.71 -16.15 5.85
CA ALA A 29 6.33 -17.34 5.11
C ALA A 29 5.85 -17.05 3.67
N ASP A 30 5.65 -15.78 3.31
CA ASP A 30 5.08 -15.37 2.02
C ASP A 30 5.95 -14.29 1.36
N LYS A 31 7.19 -14.71 1.05
CA LYS A 31 8.24 -13.91 0.42
C LYS A 31 9.07 -14.77 -0.53
N ALA A 32 9.69 -14.14 -1.53
CA ALA A 32 10.72 -14.80 -2.31
C ALA A 32 11.90 -15.22 -1.41
N ALA A 33 12.59 -16.29 -1.79
CA ALA A 33 13.70 -16.84 -1.00
C ALA A 33 14.83 -15.83 -0.81
N SER A 34 15.08 -14.97 -1.81
CA SER A 34 16.11 -13.94 -1.80
C SER A 34 15.67 -12.62 -1.14
N VAL A 35 14.64 -12.63 -0.30
CA VAL A 35 14.20 -11.46 0.48
C VAL A 35 14.48 -11.72 1.95
N ASP A 36 15.32 -10.91 2.55
CA ASP A 36 15.60 -10.94 3.98
C ASP A 36 14.68 -9.95 4.71
N LEU A 37 14.12 -10.39 5.84
CA LEU A 37 13.26 -9.56 6.68
C LEU A 37 13.99 -9.19 7.96
N THR A 38 13.97 -7.90 8.29
CA THR A 38 14.64 -7.34 9.48
C THR A 38 13.71 -6.35 10.18
N ASN A 39 14.16 -5.79 11.32
CA ASN A 39 13.41 -4.80 12.10
C ASN A 39 12.01 -5.30 12.49
N GLY A 40 11.92 -6.52 13.05
CA GLY A 40 10.63 -7.13 13.38
C GLY A 40 9.76 -7.43 12.15
N ASN A 41 10.39 -7.81 11.03
CA ASN A 41 9.76 -8.02 9.73
C ASN A 41 9.12 -6.77 9.11
N LEU A 42 9.55 -5.57 9.49
CA LEU A 42 9.08 -4.34 8.85
C LEU A 42 9.91 -3.98 7.62
N THR A 43 11.17 -4.40 7.55
CA THR A 43 12.08 -4.06 6.45
C THR A 43 12.38 -5.30 5.63
N ALA A 44 12.03 -5.25 4.34
CA ALA A 44 12.39 -6.26 3.35
C ALA A 44 13.60 -5.77 2.56
N THR A 45 14.62 -6.62 2.44
CA THR A 45 15.84 -6.33 1.69
C THR A 45 16.14 -7.47 0.74
N LYS A 46 16.50 -7.17 -0.51
CA LYS A 46 16.86 -8.21 -1.46
C LYS A 46 18.32 -8.64 -1.25
N SER A 47 18.52 -9.93 -1.04
CA SER A 47 19.82 -10.58 -1.12
C SER A 47 20.03 -11.27 -2.47
N GLY A 48 21.29 -11.61 -2.77
CA GLY A 48 21.65 -12.34 -3.99
C GLY A 48 21.68 -11.49 -5.26
N ALA A 49 21.73 -12.15 -6.41
CA ALA A 49 21.86 -11.50 -7.72
C ALA A 49 20.55 -10.82 -8.18
N ASN A 50 20.68 -10.01 -9.24
CA ASN A 50 19.55 -9.31 -9.86
C ASN A 50 18.45 -10.28 -10.30
N GLY A 51 17.19 -9.90 -10.09
CA GLY A 51 16.03 -10.69 -10.43
C GLY A 51 14.85 -10.40 -9.52
N GLN A 52 13.64 -10.64 -10.02
CA GLN A 52 12.42 -10.29 -9.31
C GLN A 52 12.26 -11.06 -8.00
N ALA A 53 12.02 -10.32 -6.93
CA ALA A 53 11.79 -10.88 -5.61
C ALA A 53 10.77 -10.04 -4.88
N ALA A 54 9.65 -10.63 -4.49
CA ALA A 54 8.56 -9.93 -3.84
C ALA A 54 8.23 -10.49 -2.44
N VAL A 55 7.51 -9.70 -1.67
CA VAL A 55 6.95 -10.08 -0.37
C VAL A 55 5.57 -9.45 -0.19
N ARG A 56 4.66 -10.17 0.49
CA ARG A 56 3.33 -9.67 0.88
C ARG A 56 3.25 -9.43 2.40
N SER A 57 2.34 -8.57 2.83
CA SER A 57 2.05 -8.38 4.25
C SER A 57 1.46 -9.64 4.89
N ALA A 58 1.63 -9.79 6.20
CA ALA A 58 1.01 -10.88 6.97
C ALA A 58 -0.51 -10.77 7.04
N SER A 59 -1.05 -9.55 7.00
CA SER A 59 -2.49 -9.29 7.04
C SER A 59 -2.98 -8.78 5.69
N GLY A 60 -4.05 -9.41 5.19
CA GLY A 60 -4.80 -8.96 4.03
C GLY A 60 -6.16 -8.35 4.39
N LYS A 61 -6.81 -7.73 3.42
CA LYS A 61 -8.13 -7.09 3.52
C LYS A 61 -9.04 -7.59 2.42
N THR A 62 -10.33 -7.73 2.71
CA THR A 62 -11.33 -8.24 1.75
C THR A 62 -12.37 -7.20 1.33
N SER A 63 -12.42 -6.06 2.01
CA SER A 63 -13.39 -4.98 1.76
C SER A 63 -12.92 -3.68 2.41
N GLY A 64 -13.54 -2.56 2.05
CA GLY A 64 -13.29 -1.25 2.64
C GLY A 64 -12.14 -0.45 2.03
N LYS A 65 -11.84 0.68 2.67
CA LYS A 65 -10.86 1.68 2.22
C LYS A 65 -9.65 1.70 3.14
N TRP A 66 -8.47 1.44 2.59
CA TRP A 66 -7.24 1.23 3.37
C TRP A 66 -6.06 2.02 2.82
N VAL A 67 -5.19 2.50 3.72
CA VAL A 67 -3.93 3.16 3.36
C VAL A 67 -2.74 2.49 4.05
N ALA A 68 -1.66 2.32 3.30
CA ALA A 68 -0.36 1.87 3.79
C ALA A 68 0.73 2.85 3.35
N LYS A 69 1.81 2.92 4.13
CA LYS A 69 3.01 3.68 3.77
C LYS A 69 4.18 2.73 3.61
N PHE A 70 5.01 3.03 2.63
CA PHE A 70 6.28 2.38 2.37
C PHE A 70 7.37 3.42 2.52
N THR A 71 8.44 3.07 3.22
CA THR A 71 9.68 3.84 3.22
C THR A 71 10.67 3.09 2.35
N ILE A 72 10.96 3.64 1.19
CA ILE A 72 11.85 3.00 0.21
C ILE A 72 13.24 3.59 0.41
N ALA A 73 14.09 2.83 1.10
CA ALA A 73 15.47 3.21 1.40
C ALA A 73 16.35 3.09 0.17
N THR A 74 16.23 2.00 -0.58
CA THR A 74 17.02 1.76 -1.79
C THR A 74 16.15 1.05 -2.82
N LEU A 75 16.11 1.57 -4.04
CA LEU A 75 15.72 0.83 -5.24
C LEU A 75 16.67 1.29 -6.34
N ALA A 76 17.67 0.46 -6.66
CA ALA A 76 18.73 0.82 -7.60
C ALA A 76 18.19 0.96 -9.04
N ASP A 77 17.24 0.11 -9.41
CA ASP A 77 16.50 0.20 -10.66
C ASP A 77 15.05 0.58 -10.37
N ILE A 78 14.72 1.84 -10.63
CA ILE A 78 13.40 2.41 -10.37
C ILE A 78 12.30 1.89 -11.31
N THR A 79 12.68 1.21 -12.41
CA THR A 79 11.78 0.60 -13.39
C THR A 79 11.50 -0.87 -13.10
N GLN A 80 12.30 -1.48 -12.21
CA GLN A 80 12.20 -2.91 -11.85
C GLN A 80 11.84 -3.14 -10.38
N GLY A 81 11.91 -2.12 -9.53
CA GLY A 81 11.50 -2.19 -8.13
C GLY A 81 10.30 -1.30 -7.84
N GLY A 82 9.35 -1.78 -7.04
CA GLY A 82 8.11 -1.06 -6.78
C GLY A 82 7.35 -1.60 -5.58
N VAL A 83 6.21 -0.98 -5.30
CA VAL A 83 5.28 -1.40 -4.25
C VAL A 83 3.86 -1.38 -4.78
N GLY A 84 2.95 -2.06 -4.11
CA GLY A 84 1.60 -2.19 -4.65
C GLY A 84 0.72 -3.08 -3.81
N PHE A 85 -0.24 -3.70 -4.50
CA PHE A 85 -1.19 -4.63 -3.91
C PHE A 85 -1.17 -5.93 -4.69
N ALA A 86 -1.29 -7.05 -3.99
CA ALA A 86 -1.35 -8.37 -4.59
C ALA A 86 -2.32 -9.25 -3.82
N ASN A 87 -3.00 -10.16 -4.50
CA ASN A 87 -3.73 -11.25 -3.86
C ASN A 87 -2.80 -12.47 -3.66
N ALA A 88 -3.30 -13.55 -3.06
CA ALA A 88 -2.51 -14.74 -2.75
C ALA A 88 -2.03 -15.54 -4.00
N SER A 89 -2.67 -15.36 -5.15
CA SER A 89 -2.35 -16.04 -6.42
C SER A 89 -1.20 -15.39 -7.18
N TYR A 90 -0.77 -14.19 -6.80
CA TYR A 90 0.41 -13.54 -7.36
C TYR A 90 1.69 -14.36 -7.08
N GLY A 91 2.56 -14.49 -8.09
CA GLY A 91 3.84 -15.19 -8.01
C GLY A 91 4.95 -14.31 -7.43
N LEU A 92 5.64 -14.77 -6.39
CA LEU A 92 6.62 -13.94 -5.68
C LEU A 92 7.96 -13.75 -6.41
N ASN A 93 8.22 -14.48 -7.49
CA ASN A 93 9.43 -14.37 -8.32
C ASN A 93 9.16 -13.76 -9.71
N THR A 94 8.03 -13.07 -9.86
CA THR A 94 7.68 -12.28 -11.06
C THR A 94 7.66 -10.79 -10.71
N TYR A 95 7.58 -9.92 -11.72
CA TYR A 95 7.40 -8.50 -11.46
C TYR A 95 5.96 -8.23 -11.03
N LEU A 96 5.77 -7.28 -10.13
CA LEU A 96 4.46 -6.82 -9.67
C LEU A 96 3.77 -6.04 -10.80
N GLY A 97 2.45 -6.13 -10.90
CA GLY A 97 1.68 -5.67 -12.05
C GLY A 97 1.74 -6.59 -13.27
N SER A 98 2.40 -7.76 -13.18
CA SER A 98 2.53 -8.70 -14.32
C SER A 98 1.26 -9.47 -14.64
N SER A 99 0.29 -9.52 -13.72
CA SER A 99 -0.91 -10.34 -13.88
C SER A 99 -2.17 -9.61 -13.41
N VAL A 100 -3.32 -10.29 -13.53
CA VAL A 100 -4.59 -9.81 -12.97
C VAL A 100 -4.64 -9.90 -11.44
N ASN A 101 -3.62 -10.47 -10.79
CA ASN A 101 -3.60 -10.72 -9.35
C ASN A 101 -2.94 -9.61 -8.54
N ASP A 102 -2.42 -8.59 -9.21
CA ASP A 102 -1.53 -7.62 -8.62
C ASP A 102 -1.50 -6.32 -9.42
N ILE A 103 -1.26 -5.21 -8.72
CA ILE A 103 -1.04 -3.88 -9.29
C ILE A 103 0.23 -3.31 -8.66
N ALA A 104 1.07 -2.70 -9.47
CA ALA A 104 2.35 -2.15 -9.05
C ALA A 104 2.48 -0.67 -9.36
N TYR A 105 3.26 -0.04 -8.51
CA TYR A 105 3.59 1.36 -8.57
C TYR A 105 5.09 1.51 -8.42
N TYR A 106 5.72 1.95 -9.50
CA TYR A 106 7.15 2.08 -9.64
C TYR A 106 7.58 3.52 -9.42
N LEU A 107 8.88 3.71 -9.23
CA LEU A 107 9.46 5.01 -8.89
C LEU A 107 9.83 5.85 -10.10
N ASP A 108 9.66 5.30 -11.30
CA ASP A 108 9.59 6.04 -12.55
C ASP A 108 8.20 6.66 -12.82
N ASN A 109 7.27 6.53 -11.86
CA ASN A 109 5.86 6.93 -11.92
C ASN A 109 4.95 6.03 -12.75
N SER A 110 5.43 4.89 -13.24
CA SER A 110 4.59 3.97 -13.98
C SER A 110 3.67 3.15 -13.07
N ILE A 111 2.51 2.79 -13.62
CA ILE A 111 1.48 1.96 -12.98
C ILE A 111 1.33 0.70 -13.81
N TRP A 112 1.61 -0.47 -13.24
CA TRP A 112 1.52 -1.72 -13.98
C TRP A 112 0.38 -2.60 -13.47
N TYR A 113 -0.42 -3.10 -14.40
CA TYR A 113 -1.50 -4.05 -14.12
C TYR A 113 -1.76 -4.97 -15.31
N ASN A 114 -1.83 -6.27 -15.04
CA ASN A 114 -2.05 -7.30 -16.04
C ASN A 114 -1.06 -7.25 -17.20
N GLY A 115 0.22 -7.10 -16.86
CA GLY A 115 1.35 -7.15 -17.79
C GLY A 115 1.54 -5.89 -18.64
N GLY A 116 0.72 -4.85 -18.43
CA GLY A 116 0.80 -3.61 -19.19
C GLY A 116 0.85 -2.38 -18.31
N ASP A 117 1.54 -1.36 -18.81
CA ASP A 117 1.55 -0.01 -18.27
C ASP A 117 0.15 0.62 -18.43
N ARG A 118 -0.34 1.23 -17.35
CA ARG A 118 -1.64 1.92 -17.25
C ARG A 118 -1.47 3.43 -17.24
N GLY A 119 -0.26 3.90 -17.46
CA GLY A 119 0.12 5.30 -17.52
C GLY A 119 0.79 5.77 -16.24
N ASP A 120 0.99 7.08 -16.19
CA ASP A 120 1.67 7.72 -15.08
C ASP A 120 0.68 8.25 -14.04
N TRP A 121 1.13 8.31 -12.79
CA TRP A 121 0.45 9.10 -11.78
C TRP A 121 0.61 10.60 -12.07
N THR A 122 -0.34 11.18 -12.81
CA THR A 122 -0.35 12.64 -13.06
C THR A 122 -0.52 13.41 -11.75
N GLY A 123 0.27 14.47 -11.56
CA GLY A 123 0.20 15.36 -10.39
C GLY A 123 1.23 15.08 -9.30
N ILE A 124 2.04 14.03 -9.43
CA ILE A 124 3.16 13.77 -8.53
C ILE A 124 4.46 14.17 -9.24
N THR A 125 4.98 15.34 -8.89
CA THR A 125 6.29 15.80 -9.37
C THR A 125 7.39 15.08 -8.60
N GLY A 126 7.81 13.90 -9.05
CA GLY A 126 9.01 13.30 -8.50
C GLY A 126 9.06 11.78 -8.55
N GLY A 127 9.49 11.26 -9.70
CA GLY A 127 10.42 10.11 -9.66
C GLY A 127 11.69 10.59 -8.96
N SER A 128 11.68 10.57 -7.63
CA SER A 128 12.78 11.09 -6.83
C SER A 128 13.87 10.02 -6.75
N THR A 129 15.05 10.32 -7.28
CA THR A 129 16.27 9.56 -6.99
C THR A 129 16.74 9.79 -5.55
N ALA A 130 16.25 10.84 -4.86
CA ALA A 130 16.60 11.09 -3.47
C ALA A 130 16.02 10.01 -2.57
N ARG A 131 16.85 9.48 -1.66
CA ARG A 131 16.51 8.38 -0.73
C ARG A 131 16.77 8.79 0.72
N PRO A 132 15.99 8.29 1.68
CA PRO A 132 14.78 7.47 1.52
C PRO A 132 13.57 8.29 1.01
N VAL A 133 12.60 7.63 0.35
CA VAL A 133 11.30 8.24 0.04
C VAL A 133 10.19 7.61 0.86
N SER A 134 9.21 8.42 1.25
CA SER A 134 7.94 7.92 1.79
C SER A 134 6.94 7.80 0.64
N PHE A 135 6.26 6.67 0.54
CA PHE A 135 5.28 6.39 -0.50
C PHE A 135 4.01 5.87 0.13
N PHE A 136 2.90 6.56 -0.06
CA PHE A 136 1.60 6.19 0.46
C PHE A 136 0.79 5.54 -0.66
N LEU A 137 0.19 4.39 -0.38
CA LEU A 137 -0.80 3.76 -1.25
C LEU A 137 -2.12 3.63 -0.54
N ALA A 138 -3.17 4.07 -1.21
CA ALA A 138 -4.55 3.93 -0.77
C ALA A 138 -5.31 3.02 -1.75
N ILE A 139 -6.18 2.15 -1.20
CA ILE A 139 -7.07 1.26 -1.93
C ILE A 139 -8.49 1.37 -1.40
N ASP A 140 -9.46 1.42 -2.29
CA ASP A 140 -10.88 1.19 -2.03
C ASP A 140 -11.22 -0.16 -2.67
N ILE A 141 -11.26 -1.21 -1.85
CA ILE A 141 -11.45 -2.59 -2.33
C ILE A 141 -12.85 -2.76 -2.92
N ASP A 142 -13.85 -2.14 -2.28
CA ASP A 142 -15.24 -2.22 -2.72
C ASP A 142 -15.47 -1.38 -3.99
N GLY A 143 -14.83 -0.21 -4.04
CA GLY A 143 -14.87 0.68 -5.19
C GLY A 143 -13.98 0.25 -6.36
N LYS A 144 -13.03 -0.67 -6.14
CA LYS A 144 -12.00 -1.10 -7.11
C LYS A 144 -11.09 0.03 -7.57
N LEU A 145 -10.64 0.86 -6.63
CA LEU A 145 -9.93 2.12 -6.90
C LEU A 145 -8.66 2.23 -6.06
N THR A 146 -7.60 2.78 -6.66
CA THR A 146 -6.32 3.03 -5.97
C THR A 146 -5.80 4.43 -6.22
N GLN A 147 -5.10 4.97 -5.22
CA GLN A 147 -4.45 6.28 -5.25
C GLN A 147 -3.06 6.20 -4.58
N ALA A 148 -2.14 7.08 -4.96
CA ALA A 148 -0.84 7.22 -4.31
C ALA A 148 -0.51 8.65 -3.95
N SER A 149 0.41 8.80 -3.01
CA SER A 149 1.06 10.07 -2.67
C SER A 149 2.53 9.81 -2.37
N PHE A 150 3.42 10.69 -2.85
CA PHE A 150 4.83 10.69 -2.48
C PHE A 150 5.09 11.72 -1.39
N ASN A 151 5.89 11.35 -0.40
CA ASN A 151 6.30 12.21 0.71
C ASN A 151 5.14 12.92 1.44
N GLY A 152 3.93 12.36 1.37
CA GLY A 152 2.74 12.94 1.98
C GLY A 152 2.25 14.21 1.31
N THR A 153 2.65 14.48 0.06
CA THR A 153 2.13 15.58 -0.76
C THR A 153 0.74 15.25 -1.30
N ASP A 154 0.30 16.01 -2.31
CA ASP A 154 -0.95 15.78 -3.03
C ASP A 154 -1.10 14.32 -3.48
N TRP A 155 -2.31 13.79 -3.32
CA TRP A 155 -2.69 12.49 -3.85
C TRP A 155 -2.84 12.58 -5.37
N SER A 156 -2.50 11.49 -6.05
CA SER A 156 -2.71 11.34 -7.48
C SER A 156 -4.16 11.67 -7.85
N THR A 157 -4.34 12.52 -8.86
CA THR A 157 -5.68 12.85 -9.38
C THR A 157 -6.29 11.70 -10.16
N THR A 158 -5.44 10.85 -10.75
CA THR A 158 -5.86 9.61 -11.41
C THR A 158 -6.19 8.57 -10.36
N VAL A 159 -7.45 8.14 -10.36
CA VAL A 159 -7.89 6.97 -9.62
C VAL A 159 -7.86 5.78 -10.57
N ASN A 160 -6.97 4.83 -10.32
CA ASN A 160 -6.78 3.72 -11.24
C ASN A 160 -7.79 2.61 -10.94
N PRO A 161 -8.71 2.28 -11.88
CA PRO A 161 -9.55 1.11 -11.72
C PRO A 161 -8.70 -0.14 -11.87
N PHE A 162 -8.84 -1.08 -10.95
CA PHE A 162 -8.21 -2.40 -11.04
C PHE A 162 -9.16 -3.44 -10.44
N ASP A 163 -9.02 -4.69 -10.88
CA ASP A 163 -9.75 -5.79 -10.25
C ASP A 163 -8.81 -6.96 -10.01
N ILE A 164 -8.15 -6.93 -8.84
CA ILE A 164 -7.33 -8.04 -8.34
C ILE A 164 -8.12 -8.99 -7.43
N THR A 165 -9.43 -8.73 -7.21
CA THR A 165 -10.26 -9.54 -6.30
C THR A 165 -10.98 -10.68 -6.99
N THR A 166 -11.01 -10.69 -8.33
CA THR A 166 -11.60 -11.76 -9.16
C THR A 166 -11.02 -13.14 -8.88
N ALA A 167 -9.69 -13.25 -8.70
CA ALA A 167 -9.02 -14.52 -8.44
C ALA A 167 -8.94 -14.87 -6.94
N SER A 168 -8.93 -13.86 -6.06
CA SER A 168 -8.97 -14.04 -4.61
C SER A 168 -9.47 -12.76 -3.94
N PRO A 169 -10.44 -12.86 -3.01
CA PRO A 169 -11.04 -11.67 -2.40
C PRO A 169 -10.08 -10.93 -1.46
N THR A 170 -9.01 -11.59 -1.01
CA THR A 170 -8.07 -11.01 -0.05
C THR A 170 -6.92 -10.32 -0.75
N VAL A 171 -6.80 -9.02 -0.50
CA VAL A 171 -5.71 -8.16 -0.98
C VAL A 171 -4.69 -7.95 0.12
N PHE A 172 -3.42 -8.03 -0.23
CA PHE A 172 -2.26 -7.74 0.63
C PHE A 172 -1.52 -6.53 0.07
N VAL A 173 -0.83 -5.78 0.93
CA VAL A 173 0.23 -4.89 0.43
C VAL A 173 1.42 -5.73 0.01
N ALA A 174 2.10 -5.29 -1.04
CA ALA A 174 3.24 -5.99 -1.61
C ALA A 174 4.39 -5.03 -1.90
N ALA A 175 5.61 -5.56 -1.83
CA ALA A 175 6.82 -4.90 -2.31
C ALA A 175 7.57 -5.84 -3.25
N GLN A 176 8.14 -5.28 -4.31
CA GLN A 176 9.01 -5.93 -5.28
C GLN A 176 10.38 -5.27 -5.26
N LEU A 177 11.41 -6.10 -5.19
CA LEU A 177 12.82 -5.74 -5.17
C LEU A 177 13.52 -6.43 -6.34
N PHE A 178 14.52 -5.78 -6.96
CA PHE A 178 15.17 -6.31 -8.17
C PHE A 178 16.69 -6.42 -8.06
N THR A 179 17.35 -5.44 -7.48
CA THR A 179 18.81 -5.40 -7.33
C THR A 179 19.21 -5.82 -5.92
N ALA A 180 20.38 -6.43 -5.77
CA ALA A 180 20.97 -6.70 -4.46
C ALA A 180 21.03 -5.41 -3.61
N GLY A 181 20.52 -5.44 -2.38
CA GLY A 181 20.50 -4.29 -1.49
C GLY A 181 19.31 -3.34 -1.66
N ASP A 182 18.42 -3.59 -2.62
CA ASP A 182 17.09 -2.95 -2.67
C ASP A 182 16.35 -3.20 -1.35
N SER A 183 15.74 -2.16 -0.78
CA SER A 183 15.12 -2.23 0.54
C SER A 183 13.90 -1.33 0.70
N VAL A 184 12.83 -1.93 1.23
CA VAL A 184 11.53 -1.30 1.50
C VAL A 184 11.07 -1.63 2.91
N THR A 185 10.73 -0.59 3.68
CA THR A 185 10.13 -0.72 5.00
C THR A 185 8.63 -0.44 4.94
N LEU A 186 7.82 -1.31 5.53
CA LEU A 186 6.37 -1.15 5.66
C LEU A 186 6.03 -0.38 6.94
N ASP A 187 5.19 0.64 6.81
CA ASP A 187 4.55 1.35 7.92
C ASP A 187 3.03 1.29 7.72
N THR A 188 2.35 0.52 8.56
CA THR A 188 0.90 0.31 8.46
C THR A 188 0.10 1.18 9.40
N LYS A 189 0.76 2.03 10.19
CA LYS A 189 0.13 3.07 10.99
C LYS A 189 0.65 4.45 10.59
N PRO A 190 0.61 4.78 9.28
CA PRO A 190 1.17 6.02 8.84
C PRO A 190 0.48 7.21 9.50
N THR A 191 1.28 8.22 9.83
CA THR A 191 0.81 9.56 10.19
C THR A 191 1.05 10.51 9.02
N GLY A 192 0.44 11.70 9.04
CA GLY A 192 0.72 12.76 8.06
C GLY A 192 0.05 12.58 6.69
N TRP A 193 -1.02 11.80 6.61
CA TRP A 193 -1.86 11.68 5.41
C TRP A 193 -3.28 12.20 5.70
N THR A 194 -3.98 12.66 4.65
CA THR A 194 -5.25 13.42 4.78
C THR A 194 -6.42 12.86 3.97
N LEU A 195 -6.32 11.62 3.47
CA LEU A 195 -7.34 11.03 2.61
C LEU A 195 -8.62 10.66 3.39
N SER A 196 -9.73 11.35 3.12
CA SER A 196 -10.98 11.14 3.87
C SER A 196 -11.58 9.75 3.61
N GLY A 197 -12.04 9.10 4.68
CA GLY A 197 -12.76 7.82 4.61
C GLY A 197 -11.88 6.57 4.54
N PHE A 198 -10.56 6.71 4.57
CA PHE A 198 -9.62 5.58 4.59
C PHE A 198 -9.22 5.22 6.02
N SER A 199 -8.91 3.95 6.25
CA SER A 199 -8.34 3.43 7.50
C SER A 199 -6.91 2.97 7.29
N ASN A 200 -6.10 2.98 8.35
CA ASN A 200 -4.76 2.40 8.32
C ASN A 200 -4.81 0.90 8.03
N TRP A 201 -3.90 0.39 7.18
CA TRP A 201 -3.88 -1.01 6.75
C TRP A 201 -3.75 -2.01 7.90
N GLY A 202 -2.90 -1.71 8.87
CA GLY A 202 -2.61 -2.56 10.02
C GLY A 202 -2.98 -1.84 11.29
#